data_AF-A0A433ZZN2-F1
#
_entry.id   AF-A0A433ZZN2-F1
#
_cell.length_a   1.000
_cell.length_b   1.000
_cell.length_c   1.000
_cell.angle_alpha   90.00
_cell.angle_beta   90.00
_cell.angle_gamma   90.00
#
_symmetry.space_group_name_H-M   'P 1'
#
loop_
_entity.id
_entity.type
_entity.pdbx_description
1 polymer ?
#
loop_
_entity_poly.entity_id
_entity_poly.type
_entity_poly.pdbx_seq_one_letter_code
_entity_poly.pdbx_strand_id
1 'polypeptide(L)'
;KPISRSIVLARVRSQLALKATHDALRAQIELSEQSNLRVQNLLYNIFPIEIADELSSSGQVLPVRHESASILFTDFSGFTHIAATMPASYMVSELNEIFAAFDDI
;
A
#
# COMPACT_ATOMS: atom_id res chain seq x y z
N LYS A 1 -6.02 -18.24 56.40
CA LYS A 1 -7.42 -17.88 56.03
C LYS A 1 -7.64 -18.31 54.58
N PRO A 2 -8.55 -19.25 54.26
CA PRO A 2 -8.65 -19.77 52.89
C PRO A 2 -9.18 -18.70 51.94
N ILE A 3 -8.63 -18.65 50.73
CA ILE A 3 -9.04 -17.70 49.69
C ILE A 3 -10.40 -18.16 49.12
N SER A 4 -11.38 -17.26 49.04
CA SER A 4 -12.72 -17.58 48.50
C SER A 4 -12.64 -17.97 47.02
N ARG A 5 -13.32 -19.06 46.64
CA ARG A 5 -13.45 -19.54 45.26
C ARG A 5 -13.92 -18.45 44.29
N SER A 6 -14.77 -17.54 44.75
CA SER A 6 -15.26 -16.41 43.95
C SER A 6 -14.14 -15.45 43.52
N ILE A 7 -13.16 -15.19 44.40
CA ILE A 7 -12.02 -14.30 44.13
C ILE A 7 -11.07 -14.95 43.11
N VAL A 8 -10.82 -16.26 43.26
CA VAL A 8 -9.97 -17.00 42.32
C VAL A 8 -10.60 -17.01 40.92
N LEU A 9 -11.89 -17.30 40.82
CA LEU A 9 -12.61 -17.29 39.54
C LEU A 9 -12.64 -15.90 38.88
N ALA A 10 -12.87 -14.84 39.67
CA ALA A 10 -12.80 -13.48 39.16
C ALA A 10 -11.41 -13.14 38.60
N ARG A 11 -10.34 -13.55 39.30
CA ARG A 11 -8.96 -13.34 38.84
C ARG A 11 -8.63 -14.11 37.57
N VAL A 12 -9.00 -15.39 37.49
CA VAL A 12 -8.78 -16.21 36.29
C VAL A 12 -9.52 -15.62 35.09
N ARG A 13 -10.79 -15.22 35.27
CA ARG A 13 -11.56 -14.55 34.20
C ARG A 13 -10.91 -13.24 33.77
N SER A 14 -10.44 -12.43 34.70
CA SER A 14 -9.74 -11.18 34.39
C SER A 14 -8.44 -11.43 33.62
N GLN A 15 -7.64 -12.43 34.00
CA GLN A 15 -6.40 -12.80 33.30
C GLN A 15 -6.67 -13.34 31.89
N LEU A 16 -7.71 -14.17 31.72
CA LEU A 16 -8.12 -14.67 30.41
C LEU A 16 -8.60 -13.54 29.50
N ALA A 17 -9.41 -12.61 30.03
CA ALA A 17 -9.85 -11.44 29.28
C ALA A 17 -8.67 -10.56 28.86
N LEU A 18 -7.72 -10.30 29.77
CA LEU A 18 -6.52 -9.51 29.48
C LEU A 18 -5.65 -10.17 28.39
N LYS A 19 -5.50 -11.49 28.43
CA LYS A 19 -4.78 -12.23 27.38
C LYS A 19 -5.48 -12.09 26.04
N ALA A 20 -6.80 -12.31 26.00
CA ALA A 20 -7.58 -12.19 24.77
C ALA A 20 -7.50 -10.77 24.17
N THR A 21 -7.55 -9.73 25.00
CA THR A 21 -7.38 -8.33 24.52
C THR A 21 -5.98 -8.07 23.99
N HIS A 22 -4.95 -8.65 24.62
CA HIS A 22 -3.57 -8.50 24.16
C HIS A 22 -3.34 -9.22 22.83
N ASP A 23 -3.88 -10.42 22.68
CA ASP A 23 -3.80 -11.19 21.43
C ASP A 23 -4.56 -10.47 20.30
N ALA A 24 -5.74 -9.90 20.58
CA ALA A 24 -6.49 -9.10 19.62
C ALA A 24 -5.75 -7.82 19.21
N LEU A 25 -5.11 -7.13 20.17
CA LEU A 25 -4.30 -5.94 19.89
C LEU A 25 -3.11 -6.26 18.99
N ARG A 26 -2.43 -7.39 19.24
CA ARG A 26 -1.31 -7.85 18.40
C ARG A 26 -1.77 -8.11 16.96
N ALA A 27 -2.87 -8.84 16.78
CA ALA A 27 -3.42 -9.08 15.45
C ALA A 27 -3.79 -7.76 14.74
N GLN A 28 -4.31 -6.77 15.46
CA GLN A 28 -4.63 -5.46 14.89
C GLN A 28 -3.36 -4.68 14.49
N ILE A 29 -2.29 -4.75 15.27
CA ILE A 29 -0.99 -4.14 14.93
C ILE A 29 -0.43 -4.79 13.66
N GLU A 30 -0.41 -6.13 13.58
CA GLU A 30 0.07 -6.85 12.40
C GLU A 30 -0.70 -6.48 11.13
N LEU A 31 -2.04 -6.39 11.21
CA LEU A 31 -2.87 -5.96 10.09
C LEU A 31 -2.58 -4.51 9.67
N SER A 32 -2.39 -3.62 10.65
CA SER A 32 -2.03 -2.22 10.41
C SER A 32 -0.67 -2.11 9.72
N GLU A 33 0.33 -2.85 10.19
CA GLU A 33 1.67 -2.90 9.61
C GLU A 33 1.63 -3.42 8.16
N GLN A 34 0.89 -4.49 7.89
CA GLN A 34 0.72 -5.00 6.52
C GLN A 34 0.05 -3.97 5.60
N SER A 35 -0.97 -3.26 6.09
CA SER A 35 -1.63 -2.21 5.33
C SER A 35 -0.66 -1.05 5.03
N ASN A 36 0.12 -0.63 6.04
CA ASN A 36 1.10 0.44 5.89
C ASN A 36 2.20 0.07 4.89
N LEU A 37 2.70 -1.17 4.94
CA LEU A 37 3.70 -1.66 3.99
C LEU A 37 3.15 -1.69 2.55
N ARG A 38 1.89 -2.09 2.36
CA ARG A 38 1.26 -2.05 1.03
C ARG A 38 1.14 -0.63 0.49
N VAL A 39 0.76 0.32 1.34
CA VAL A 39 0.66 1.74 0.96
C VAL A 39 2.04 2.31 0.64
N GLN A 40 3.05 2.04 1.47
CA GLN A 40 4.42 2.48 1.22
C GLN A 40 4.96 1.94 -0.11
N ASN A 41 4.82 0.64 -0.35
CA ASN A 41 5.26 0.03 -1.61
C ASN A 41 4.56 0.66 -2.81
N LEU A 42 3.26 0.99 -2.70
CA LEU A 42 2.53 1.65 -3.76
C LEU A 42 3.07 3.08 -4.01
N LEU A 43 3.34 3.84 -2.96
CA LEU A 43 3.88 5.20 -3.10
C LEU A 43 5.26 5.19 -3.76
N TYR A 44 6.13 4.27 -3.38
CA TYR A 44 7.46 4.14 -3.98
C TYR A 44 7.43 3.63 -5.43
N ASN A 45 6.37 2.92 -5.84
CA ASN A 45 6.19 2.52 -7.23
C ASN A 45 5.65 3.64 -8.14
N ILE A 46 5.11 4.73 -7.57
CA ILE A 46 4.51 5.84 -8.33
C ILE A 46 5.40 7.08 -8.30
N PHE A 47 6.05 7.35 -7.18
CA PHE A 47 6.81 8.56 -6.94
C PHE A 47 8.28 8.27 -6.66
N PRO A 48 9.18 9.23 -6.94
CA PRO A 48 10.54 9.21 -6.39
C PRO A 48 10.51 9.06 -4.87
N ILE A 49 11.52 8.38 -4.32
CA ILE A 49 11.57 8.03 -2.90
C ILE A 49 11.40 9.25 -1.98
N GLU A 50 11.99 10.38 -2.33
CA GLU A 50 11.93 11.61 -1.55
C GLU A 50 10.51 12.17 -1.49
N ILE A 51 9.78 12.11 -2.61
CA ILE A 51 8.40 12.59 -2.73
C ILE A 51 7.43 11.65 -2.00
N ALA A 52 7.66 10.34 -2.09
CA ALA A 52 6.87 9.34 -1.38
C ALA A 52 7.02 9.49 0.15
N ASP A 53 8.23 9.76 0.64
CA ASP A 53 8.50 10.00 2.07
C ASP A 53 7.87 11.31 2.57
N GLU A 54 7.99 12.39 1.80
CA GLU A 54 7.36 13.68 2.12
C GLU A 54 5.83 13.55 2.19
N LEU A 55 5.23 12.89 1.20
CA LEU A 55 3.79 12.67 1.14
C LEU A 55 3.31 11.76 2.29
N SER A 56 4.05 10.70 2.61
CA SER A 56 3.72 9.79 3.71
C SER A 56 3.77 10.47 5.07
N SER A 57 4.71 11.40 5.27
CA SER A 57 4.95 12.05 6.57
C SER A 57 4.06 13.28 6.79
N SER A 58 3.85 14.09 5.75
CA SER A 58 3.17 15.38 5.86
C SER A 58 1.79 15.42 5.19
N GLY A 59 1.46 14.43 4.37
CA GLY A 59 0.23 14.38 3.57
C GLY A 59 0.22 15.37 2.40
N GLN A 60 1.31 16.09 2.16
CA GLN A 60 1.45 17.13 1.13
C GLN A 60 2.85 17.06 0.51
N VAL A 61 3.03 17.70 -0.64
CA VAL A 61 4.34 17.83 -1.29
C VAL A 61 4.53 19.29 -1.66
N LEU A 62 5.65 19.88 -1.27
CA LEU A 62 5.99 21.25 -1.63
C LEU A 62 6.48 21.32 -3.08
N PRO A 63 5.98 22.26 -3.90
CA PRO A 63 6.46 22.42 -5.28
C PRO A 63 7.94 22.80 -5.32
N VAL A 64 8.73 22.06 -6.11
CA VAL A 64 10.15 22.31 -6.34
C VAL A 64 10.38 22.76 -7.78
N ARG A 65 11.22 23.78 -7.97
CA ARG A 65 11.64 24.24 -9.29
C ARG A 65 12.89 23.47 -9.71
N HIS A 66 12.82 22.83 -10.87
CA HIS A 66 13.98 22.20 -11.51
C HIS A 66 14.49 23.12 -12.63
N GLU A 67 15.73 23.60 -12.51
CA GLU A 67 16.35 24.48 -13.52
C GLU A 67 16.70 23.72 -14.82
N SER A 68 16.89 22.40 -14.74
CA SER A 68 17.20 21.54 -15.87
C SER A 68 16.42 20.23 -15.75
N ALA A 69 15.53 20.00 -16.71
CA ALA A 69 14.77 18.77 -16.85
C ALA A 69 14.56 18.48 -18.34
N SER A 70 14.47 17.21 -18.70
CA SER A 70 14.06 16.76 -20.04
C SER A 70 12.79 15.95 -19.91
N ILE A 71 11.85 16.14 -20.83
CA ILE A 71 10.56 15.43 -20.83
C ILE A 71 10.44 14.69 -22.16
N LEU A 72 10.14 13.39 -22.09
CA LEU A 72 9.86 12.55 -23.24
C LEU A 72 8.36 12.30 -23.32
N PHE A 73 7.78 12.57 -24.49
CA PHE A 73 6.41 12.20 -24.82
C PHE A 73 6.44 11.16 -25.93
N THR A 74 5.66 10.09 -25.77
CA THR A 74 5.45 9.07 -26.80
C THR A 74 3.97 8.73 -26.84
N ASP A 75 3.51 8.27 -28.01
CA ASP A 75 2.12 7.85 -28.22
C ASP A 75 2.10 6.68 -29.23
N PHE A 76 1.01 5.93 -29.22
CA PHE A 76 0.78 4.84 -30.14
C PHE A 76 0.13 5.35 -31.43
N SER A 77 0.85 5.22 -32.55
CA SER A 77 0.29 5.56 -33.85
C SER A 77 -0.96 4.73 -34.16
N GLY A 78 -2.06 5.39 -34.51
CA GLY A 78 -3.31 4.72 -34.88
C GLY A 78 -4.05 4.05 -33.72
N PHE A 79 -3.69 4.34 -32.45
CA PHE A 79 -4.27 3.71 -31.27
C PHE A 79 -5.80 3.67 -31.27
N THR A 80 -6.46 4.77 -31.63
CA THR A 80 -7.93 4.84 -31.69
C THR A 80 -8.55 3.75 -32.56
N HIS A 81 -7.96 3.44 -33.71
CA HIS A 81 -8.48 2.40 -34.59
C HIS A 81 -8.27 1.01 -34.00
N ILE A 82 -7.08 0.77 -33.44
CA ILE A 82 -6.72 -0.50 -32.80
C ILE A 82 -7.67 -0.76 -31.62
N ALA A 83 -7.82 0.22 -30.72
CA ALA A 83 -8.69 0.15 -29.56
C ALA A 83 -10.17 -0.06 -29.91
N ALA A 84 -10.63 0.46 -31.05
CA ALA A 84 -12.01 0.28 -31.52
C ALA A 84 -12.31 -1.14 -32.05
N THR A 85 -11.29 -1.90 -32.45
CA THR A 85 -11.45 -3.21 -33.11
C THR A 85 -10.94 -4.38 -32.27
N MET A 86 -10.06 -4.11 -31.31
CA MET A 86 -9.43 -5.11 -30.47
C MET A 86 -10.27 -5.43 -29.22
N PRO A 87 -10.38 -6.70 -28.80
CA PRO A 87 -10.98 -7.05 -27.52
C PRO A 87 -10.25 -6.37 -26.35
N ALA A 88 -11.00 -5.76 -25.43
CA ALA A 88 -10.42 -5.01 -24.32
C ALA A 88 -9.42 -5.82 -23.47
N SER A 89 -9.71 -7.11 -23.22
CA SER A 89 -8.81 -7.99 -22.47
C SER A 89 -7.46 -8.19 -23.17
N TYR A 90 -7.48 -8.29 -24.50
CA TYR A 90 -6.27 -8.44 -25.30
C TYR A 90 -5.48 -7.12 -25.32
N MET A 91 -6.17 -5.99 -25.52
CA MET A 91 -5.54 -4.66 -25.48
C MET A 91 -4.85 -4.37 -24.14
N VAL A 92 -5.49 -4.73 -23.01
CA VAL A 92 -4.87 -4.57 -21.69
C VAL A 92 -3.63 -5.44 -21.54
N SER A 93 -3.64 -6.67 -22.07
CA SER A 93 -2.46 -7.56 -22.06
C SER A 93 -1.29 -6.96 -22.85
N GLU A 94 -1.55 -6.50 -24.07
CA GLU A 94 -0.53 -5.89 -24.93
C GLU A 94 0.06 -4.63 -24.29
N LEU A 95 -0.78 -3.75 -23.74
CA LEU A 95 -0.32 -2.57 -23.02
C LEU A 95 0.55 -2.95 -21.82
N ASN A 96 0.16 -3.97 -21.06
CA ASN A 96 0.94 -4.44 -19.92
C ASN A 96 2.32 -4.97 -20.34
N GLU A 97 2.42 -5.70 -21.45
CA GLU A 97 3.71 -6.15 -21.99
C GLU A 97 4.59 -4.98 -22.44
N ILE A 98 4.00 -3.99 -23.12
CA ILE A 98 4.73 -2.81 -23.59
C ILE A 98 5.25 -1.98 -22.41
N PHE A 99 4.41 -1.69 -21.41
CA PHE A 99 4.83 -0.90 -20.25
C PHE A 99 5.85 -1.62 -19.38
N ALA A 100 5.72 -2.94 -19.19
CA ALA A 100 6.74 -3.73 -18.48
C ALA A 100 8.10 -3.67 -19.19
N ALA A 101 8.11 -3.73 -20.53
CA ALA A 101 9.34 -3.59 -21.29
C ALA A 101 9.95 -2.17 -21.21
N PHE A 102 9.12 -1.13 -21.00
CA PHE A 102 9.61 0.22 -20.74
C PHE A 102 10.20 0.37 -19.32
N ASP A 103 9.58 -0.24 -18.32
CA ASP A 103 10.05 -0.20 -16.93
C ASP A 103 11.42 -0.88 -16.76
N ASP A 104 11.78 -1.80 -17.65
CA ASP A 104 13.08 -2.50 -17.67
C ASP A 104 14.24 -1.68 -18.29
N ILE A 105 13.96 -0.56 -18.98
CA ILE A 105 14.95 0.28 -19.69
C ILE A 105 15.53 1.36 -18.76
#